data_AF-A0A496AF95-F1
#
_entry.id   AF-A0A496AF95-F1
#
_cell.length_a   1.000
_cell.length_b   1.000
_cell.length_c   1.000
_cell.angle_alpha   90.00
_cell.angle_beta   90.00
_cell.angle_gamma   90.00
#
_symmetry.space_group_name_H-M   'P 1'
#
loop_
_entity.id
_entity.type
_entity.pdbx_description
1 polymer ?
#
loop_
_entity_poly.entity_id
_entity_poly.type
_entity_poly.pdbx_seq_one_letter_code
_entity_poly.pdbx_strand_id
1 'polypeptide(L)'
;MEKRYFDFRDIFQVIRYGFSGRKIAVHLIGLIIAYLIYETLVYLSLFVVGGTAAQNFWNTYALLPVPPFSNAEFAQITEIAMWIGVGSFACIFFFASTVASKITIEQLRGDFFFSVGNAVTFLKGHWKSVVGAFISLCLIQIFLALIPFSIAWIGKLPVIGKPFLMVASLFMPIGFFLGMLIALIAVVCCVSLLFVPAVVATTGADAFETIYQQFTIVWNKSWLTVCYEAMLFLIKLIFVPIWAFFCLAGFSIVLYPMCLFHPGQMEHIMGRANLWLGGAVDQFAMLPYINNFGVFNIGSAMQETSAFITTVTAIFLTITLLMGIGVVIAYLFSIASAGNTVIYTILRKKIDGYNLLVPLHAESTE
;
A
#
# COMPACT_ATOMS: atom_id res chain seq x y z
N MET A 1 -9.16 8.07 -29.66
CA MET A 1 -8.39 7.16 -28.77
C MET A 1 -6.91 7.29 -29.11
N GLU A 2 -6.03 7.38 -28.11
CA GLU A 2 -4.58 7.26 -28.35
C GLU A 2 -4.26 5.84 -28.86
N LYS A 3 -3.35 5.72 -29.84
CA LYS A 3 -2.94 4.43 -30.40
C LYS A 3 -2.26 3.58 -29.32
N ARG A 4 -2.76 2.34 -29.12
CA ARG A 4 -2.21 1.37 -28.17
C ARG A 4 -1.47 0.27 -28.89
N TYR A 5 -0.31 -0.10 -28.37
CA TYR A 5 0.52 -1.14 -28.94
C TYR A 5 0.28 -2.51 -28.28
N PHE A 6 -0.31 -2.52 -27.08
CA PHE A 6 -0.49 -3.70 -26.23
C PHE A 6 0.83 -4.44 -26.00
N ASP A 7 1.90 -3.68 -25.73
CA ASP A 7 3.23 -4.19 -25.46
C ASP A 7 3.98 -3.34 -24.42
N PHE A 8 5.28 -3.60 -24.27
CA PHE A 8 6.14 -2.92 -23.30
C PHE A 8 6.15 -1.39 -23.45
N ARG A 9 5.85 -0.84 -24.63
CA ARG A 9 5.84 0.62 -24.88
C ARG A 9 4.72 1.31 -24.12
N ASP A 10 3.60 0.62 -23.91
CA ASP A 10 2.46 1.17 -23.19
C ASP A 10 2.74 1.29 -21.68
N ILE A 11 3.71 0.53 -21.15
CA ILE A 11 4.12 0.59 -19.73
C ILE A 11 4.78 1.94 -19.41
N PHE A 12 5.55 2.52 -20.33
CA PHE A 12 6.16 3.84 -20.11
C PHE A 12 5.12 4.96 -19.98
N GLN A 13 3.93 4.77 -20.55
CA GLN A 13 2.85 5.75 -20.42
C GLN A 13 2.29 5.83 -18.99
N VAL A 14 2.60 4.84 -18.14
CA VAL A 14 2.26 4.85 -16.71
C VAL A 14 2.88 6.06 -15.99
N ILE A 15 4.00 6.60 -16.48
CA ILE A 15 4.58 7.85 -15.94
C ILE A 15 3.54 8.98 -15.98
N ARG A 16 2.87 9.13 -17.13
CA ARG A 16 1.82 10.14 -17.34
C ARG A 16 0.53 9.78 -16.61
N TYR A 17 0.10 8.51 -16.66
CA TYR A 17 -1.15 8.11 -16.01
C TYR A 17 -1.05 8.13 -14.48
N GLY A 18 0.07 7.69 -13.91
CA GLY A 18 0.33 7.68 -12.48
C GLY A 18 0.47 9.08 -11.90
N PHE A 19 0.99 10.04 -12.68
CA PHE A 19 1.06 11.45 -12.29
C PHE A 19 -0.27 12.18 -12.53
N SER A 20 -1.27 11.84 -11.71
CA SER A 20 -2.60 12.47 -11.74
C SER A 20 -2.98 12.92 -10.34
N GLY A 21 -3.21 14.22 -10.17
CA GLY A 21 -3.60 14.80 -8.88
C GLY A 21 -4.83 14.11 -8.26
N ARG A 22 -5.79 13.65 -9.09
CA ARG A 22 -6.96 12.90 -8.60
C ARG A 22 -6.57 11.56 -7.97
N LYS A 23 -5.66 10.80 -8.60
CA LYS A 23 -5.26 9.47 -8.12
C LYS A 23 -4.30 9.56 -6.94
N ILE A 24 -3.40 10.55 -6.96
CA ILE A 24 -2.57 10.89 -5.80
C ILE A 24 -3.46 11.29 -4.62
N ALA A 25 -4.46 12.15 -4.83
CA ALA A 25 -5.39 12.56 -3.76
C ALA A 25 -6.20 11.39 -3.19
N VAL A 26 -6.68 10.46 -4.03
CA VAL A 26 -7.38 9.24 -3.57
C VAL A 26 -6.49 8.41 -2.64
N HIS A 27 -5.24 8.18 -3.02
CA HIS A 27 -4.28 7.45 -2.17
C HIS A 27 -3.89 8.23 -0.93
N LEU A 28 -3.73 9.55 -1.01
CA LEU A 28 -3.43 10.40 0.14
C LEU A 28 -4.56 10.37 1.17
N ILE A 29 -5.82 10.50 0.73
CA ILE A 29 -6.99 10.40 1.60
C ILE A 29 -7.04 8.99 2.23
N GLY A 30 -6.79 7.95 1.45
CA GLY A 30 -6.69 6.59 1.96
C GLY A 30 -5.62 6.44 3.04
N LEU A 31 -4.43 6.96 2.81
CA LEU A 31 -3.32 6.99 3.78
C LEU A 31 -3.70 7.72 5.06
N ILE A 32 -4.32 8.89 4.97
CA ILE A 32 -4.76 9.68 6.14
C ILE A 32 -5.79 8.89 6.96
N ILE A 33 -6.81 8.31 6.31
CA ILE A 33 -7.83 7.53 7.00
C ILE A 33 -7.20 6.31 7.68
N ALA A 34 -6.33 5.59 6.97
CA ALA A 34 -5.67 4.40 7.49
C ALA A 34 -4.74 4.74 8.67
N TYR A 35 -3.96 5.82 8.56
CA TYR A 35 -3.12 6.34 9.63
C TYR A 35 -3.94 6.70 10.87
N LEU A 36 -5.04 7.45 10.71
CA LEU A 36 -5.89 7.84 11.85
C LEU A 36 -6.52 6.63 12.54
N ILE A 37 -7.00 5.65 11.78
CA ILE A 37 -7.52 4.40 12.36
C ILE A 37 -6.43 3.67 13.13
N TYR A 38 -5.24 3.54 12.53
CA TYR A 38 -4.09 2.86 13.12
C TYR A 38 -3.70 3.51 14.45
N GLU A 39 -3.37 4.81 14.42
CA GLU A 39 -2.94 5.56 15.59
C GLU A 39 -3.99 5.56 16.68
N THR A 40 -5.27 5.75 16.33
CA THR A 40 -6.36 5.73 17.31
C THR A 40 -6.44 4.38 18.01
N LEU A 41 -6.36 3.27 17.27
CA LEU A 41 -6.39 1.93 17.87
C LEU A 41 -5.18 1.69 18.78
N VAL A 42 -3.99 2.10 18.36
CA VAL A 42 -2.75 1.94 19.15
C VAL A 42 -2.83 2.75 20.43
N TYR A 43 -3.12 4.06 20.35
CA TYR A 43 -3.21 4.90 21.54
C TYR A 43 -4.33 4.49 22.49
N LEU A 44 -5.51 4.11 21.99
CA LEU A 44 -6.58 3.57 22.84
C LEU A 44 -6.13 2.29 23.57
N SER A 45 -5.42 1.39 22.88
CA SER A 45 -4.90 0.17 23.53
C SER A 45 -3.88 0.48 24.63
N LEU A 46 -3.00 1.47 24.42
CA LEU A 46 -2.01 1.90 25.40
C LEU A 46 -2.66 2.53 26.64
N PHE A 47 -3.74 3.29 26.46
CA PHE A 47 -4.53 3.80 27.59
C PHE A 47 -5.24 2.68 28.37
N VAL A 48 -5.68 1.61 27.69
CA VAL A 48 -6.27 0.44 28.34
C VAL A 48 -5.22 -0.35 29.14
N VAL A 49 -3.99 -0.46 28.63
CA VAL A 49 -2.86 -1.06 29.39
C VAL A 49 -2.60 -0.28 30.68
N GLY A 50 -2.70 1.06 30.62
CA GLY A 50 -2.56 1.94 31.77
C GLY A 50 -1.11 2.17 32.22
N GLY A 51 -0.95 2.77 33.39
CA GLY A 51 0.37 3.15 33.93
C GLY A 51 1.08 4.18 33.05
N THR A 52 2.37 3.96 32.78
CA THR A 52 3.21 4.84 31.96
C THR A 52 3.28 4.42 30.49
N ALA A 53 2.51 3.42 30.05
CA ALA A 53 2.62 2.84 28.71
C ALA A 53 2.45 3.87 27.58
N ALA A 54 1.37 4.66 27.61
CA ALA A 54 1.13 5.71 26.62
C ALA A 54 2.19 6.81 26.64
N GLN A 55 2.66 7.19 27.83
CA GLN A 55 3.71 8.21 27.99
C GLN A 55 5.06 7.72 27.45
N ASN A 56 5.45 6.48 27.75
CA ASN A 56 6.68 5.86 27.26
C ASN A 56 6.62 5.73 25.73
N PHE A 57 5.47 5.33 25.18
CA PHE A 57 5.26 5.27 23.74
C PHE A 57 5.39 6.65 23.10
N TRP A 58 4.72 7.67 23.64
CA TRP A 58 4.80 9.04 23.15
C TRP A 58 6.23 9.59 23.17
N ASN A 59 6.96 9.36 24.26
CA ASN A 59 8.35 9.83 24.40
C ASN A 59 9.31 9.15 23.41
N THR A 60 8.96 7.98 22.89
CA THR A 60 9.82 7.20 21.99
C THR A 60 9.43 7.41 20.53
N TYR A 61 8.14 7.31 20.21
CA TYR A 61 7.63 7.23 18.84
C TYR A 61 6.77 8.43 18.45
N ALA A 62 6.18 9.13 19.43
CA ALA A 62 5.26 10.23 19.23
C ALA A 62 4.18 9.88 18.16
N LEU A 63 4.06 10.67 17.09
CA LEU A 63 3.07 10.46 16.03
C LEU A 63 3.54 9.52 14.91
N LEU A 64 4.72 8.91 15.02
CA LEU A 64 5.18 7.96 14.01
C LEU A 64 4.56 6.57 14.24
N PRO A 65 3.94 5.98 13.19
CA PRO A 65 3.34 4.66 13.31
C PRO A 65 4.43 3.59 13.48
N VAL A 66 4.26 2.73 14.48
CA VAL A 66 5.18 1.62 14.78
C VAL A 66 4.55 0.30 14.35
N PRO A 67 5.15 -0.47 13.43
CA PRO A 67 4.56 -1.73 12.99
C PRO A 67 4.57 -2.81 14.09
N PRO A 68 3.65 -3.80 14.03
CA PRO A 68 3.54 -4.87 15.03
C PRO A 68 4.75 -5.83 15.08
N PHE A 69 5.65 -5.75 14.10
CA PHE A 69 6.88 -6.54 14.02
C PHE A 69 8.11 -5.77 14.50
N SER A 70 7.92 -4.69 15.25
CA SER A 70 9.03 -3.99 15.92
C SER A 70 9.66 -4.86 17.00
N ASN A 71 10.94 -4.64 17.30
CA ASN A 71 11.64 -5.32 18.41
C ASN A 71 11.19 -4.84 19.80
N ALA A 72 10.20 -3.94 19.89
CA ALA A 72 9.69 -3.45 21.15
C ALA A 72 8.65 -4.44 21.70
N GLU A 73 8.83 -4.84 22.96
CA GLU A 73 7.88 -5.69 23.67
C GLU A 73 6.69 -4.84 24.11
N PHE A 74 5.57 -4.98 23.39
CA PHE A 74 4.30 -4.34 23.74
C PHE A 74 3.38 -5.33 24.45
N ALA A 75 2.40 -4.79 25.19
CA ALA A 75 1.35 -5.64 25.75
C ALA A 75 0.55 -6.29 24.61
N GLN A 76 0.10 -7.54 24.82
CA GLN A 76 -0.63 -8.31 23.80
C GLN A 76 -1.85 -7.58 23.23
N ILE A 77 -2.57 -6.81 24.05
CA ILE A 77 -3.73 -6.01 23.58
C ILE A 77 -3.32 -4.94 22.56
N THR A 78 -2.15 -4.32 22.75
CA THR A 78 -1.58 -3.32 21.84
C THR A 78 -1.09 -3.98 20.56
N GLU A 79 -0.44 -5.14 20.64
CA GLU A 79 -0.04 -5.89 19.45
C GLU A 79 -1.25 -6.30 18.59
N ILE A 80 -2.33 -6.77 19.22
CA ILE A 80 -3.58 -7.10 18.53
C ILE A 80 -4.17 -5.85 17.86
N ALA A 81 -4.21 -4.71 18.56
CA ALA A 81 -4.68 -3.45 18.00
C ALA A 81 -3.83 -3.00 16.80
N MET A 82 -2.51 -3.14 16.87
CA MET A 82 -1.59 -2.88 15.77
C MET A 82 -1.87 -3.78 14.56
N TRP A 83 -2.09 -5.09 14.74
CA TRP A 83 -2.43 -6.01 13.65
C TRP A 83 -3.78 -5.67 12.99
N ILE A 84 -4.80 -5.31 13.78
CA ILE A 84 -6.09 -4.83 13.25
C ILE A 84 -5.89 -3.54 12.45
N GLY A 85 -5.04 -2.63 12.93
CA GLY A 85 -4.66 -1.43 12.21
C GLY A 85 -4.00 -1.73 10.86
N VAL A 86 -3.03 -2.65 10.81
CA VAL A 86 -2.38 -3.07 9.56
C VAL A 86 -3.39 -3.70 8.59
N GLY A 87 -4.30 -4.54 9.08
CA GLY A 87 -5.38 -5.12 8.26
C GLY A 87 -6.31 -4.04 7.69
N SER A 88 -6.67 -3.04 8.50
CA SER A 88 -7.48 -1.90 8.07
C SER A 88 -6.76 -1.06 7.01
N PHE A 89 -5.46 -0.82 7.20
CA PHE A 89 -4.61 -0.14 6.22
C PHE A 89 -4.60 -0.89 4.89
N ALA A 90 -4.40 -2.22 4.90
CA ALA A 90 -4.40 -3.03 3.70
C ALA A 90 -5.74 -2.94 2.95
N CYS A 91 -6.88 -3.03 3.64
CA CYS A 91 -8.20 -2.87 3.04
C CYS A 91 -8.37 -1.50 2.37
N ILE A 92 -8.02 -0.43 3.08
CA ILE A 92 -8.13 0.95 2.55
C ILE A 92 -7.21 1.15 1.35
N PHE A 93 -5.99 0.61 1.39
CA PHE A 93 -5.06 0.63 0.27
C PHE A 93 -5.64 -0.05 -0.98
N PHE A 94 -6.26 -1.23 -0.84
CA PHE A 94 -6.87 -1.93 -1.98
C PHE A 94 -8.11 -1.22 -2.51
N PHE A 95 -8.89 -0.58 -1.64
CA PHE A 95 -10.01 0.27 -2.04
C PHE A 95 -9.57 1.51 -2.81
N ALA A 96 -8.58 2.26 -2.29
CA ALA A 96 -7.99 3.40 -2.97
C ALA A 96 -7.38 2.99 -4.32
N SER A 97 -6.69 1.85 -4.36
CA SER A 97 -6.14 1.26 -5.59
C SER A 97 -7.24 0.93 -6.58
N THR A 98 -8.37 0.38 -6.15
CA THR A 98 -9.49 0.04 -7.05
C THR A 98 -10.12 1.29 -7.65
N VAL A 99 -10.29 2.35 -6.86
CA VAL A 99 -10.77 3.67 -7.33
C VAL A 99 -9.78 4.25 -8.35
N ALA A 100 -8.48 4.23 -8.06
CA ALA A 100 -7.44 4.73 -8.97
C ALA A 100 -7.33 3.92 -10.26
N SER A 101 -7.46 2.59 -10.17
CA SER A 101 -7.53 1.69 -11.32
C SER A 101 -8.77 1.96 -12.16
N LYS A 102 -9.92 2.22 -11.53
CA LYS A 102 -11.17 2.56 -12.23
C LYS A 102 -11.04 3.87 -13.00
N ILE A 103 -10.46 4.89 -12.39
CA ILE A 103 -10.15 6.15 -13.09
C ILE A 103 -9.20 5.88 -14.27
N THR A 104 -8.19 5.02 -14.07
CA THR A 104 -7.20 4.73 -15.12
C THR A 104 -7.82 4.00 -16.32
N ILE A 105 -8.66 2.98 -16.11
CA ILE A 105 -9.28 2.27 -17.25
C ILE A 105 -10.24 3.18 -18.03
N GLU A 106 -11.02 4.04 -17.37
CA GLU A 106 -11.90 4.97 -18.07
C GLU A 106 -11.10 6.04 -18.85
N GLN A 107 -9.95 6.49 -18.31
CA GLN A 107 -9.01 7.33 -19.06
C GLN A 107 -8.44 6.62 -20.29
N LEU A 108 -8.10 5.32 -20.18
CA LEU A 108 -7.63 4.53 -21.31
C LEU A 108 -8.72 4.30 -22.37
N ARG A 109 -10.00 4.27 -21.96
CA ARG A 109 -11.19 4.23 -22.84
C ARG A 109 -11.50 5.58 -23.50
N GLY A 110 -10.88 6.66 -23.06
CA GLY A 110 -11.01 8.00 -23.63
C GLY A 110 -11.79 8.99 -22.77
N ASP A 111 -12.32 8.58 -21.61
CA ASP A 111 -12.90 9.50 -20.64
C ASP A 111 -11.82 10.06 -19.71
N PHE A 112 -11.16 11.12 -20.18
CA PHE A 112 -10.11 11.80 -19.40
C PHE A 112 -10.66 12.49 -18.15
N PHE A 113 -11.96 12.78 -18.07
CA PHE A 113 -12.58 13.55 -17.00
C PHE A 113 -13.39 12.69 -16.02
N PHE A 114 -13.32 11.36 -16.14
CA PHE A 114 -13.99 10.43 -15.24
C PHE A 114 -13.80 10.82 -13.76
N SER A 115 -14.91 10.99 -13.05
CA SER A 115 -14.90 11.60 -11.72
C SER A 115 -14.49 10.61 -10.63
N VAL A 116 -13.86 11.12 -9.57
CA VAL A 116 -13.53 10.31 -8.38
C VAL A 116 -14.82 9.80 -7.72
N GLY A 117 -15.88 10.62 -7.71
CA GLY A 117 -17.19 10.23 -7.17
C GLY A 117 -17.78 9.01 -7.86
N ASN A 118 -17.73 8.95 -9.20
CA ASN A 118 -18.21 7.81 -9.97
C ASN A 118 -17.37 6.56 -9.69
N ALA A 119 -16.04 6.71 -9.58
CA ALA A 119 -15.14 5.61 -9.22
C ALA A 119 -15.41 5.06 -7.81
N VAL A 120 -15.72 5.93 -6.83
CA VAL A 120 -16.11 5.53 -5.47
C VAL A 120 -17.47 4.83 -5.47
N THR A 121 -18.44 5.32 -6.24
CA THR A 121 -19.75 4.63 -6.40
C THR A 121 -19.57 3.25 -6.99
N PHE A 122 -18.68 3.09 -7.99
CA PHE A 122 -18.32 1.78 -8.51
C PHE A 122 -17.73 0.87 -7.43
N LEU A 123 -16.78 1.37 -6.62
CA LEU A 123 -16.21 0.61 -5.51
C LEU A 123 -17.28 0.18 -4.50
N LYS A 124 -18.25 1.04 -4.16
CA LYS A 124 -19.35 0.68 -3.24
C LYS A 124 -20.17 -0.52 -3.74
N GLY A 125 -20.28 -0.71 -5.04
CA GLY A 125 -20.91 -1.90 -5.64
C GLY A 125 -20.03 -3.15 -5.60
N HIS A 126 -18.70 -3.00 -5.59
CA HIS A 126 -17.74 -4.09 -5.84
C HIS A 126 -16.73 -4.34 -4.72
N TRP A 127 -16.84 -3.67 -3.56
CA TRP A 127 -15.89 -3.82 -2.44
C TRP A 127 -15.80 -5.27 -1.95
N LYS A 128 -16.91 -6.02 -1.99
CA LYS A 128 -16.96 -7.45 -1.66
C LYS A 128 -16.13 -8.29 -2.63
N SER A 129 -16.05 -7.89 -3.89
CA SER A 129 -15.19 -8.56 -4.88
C SER A 129 -13.72 -8.34 -4.54
N VAL A 130 -13.35 -7.10 -4.21
CA VAL A 130 -11.98 -6.73 -3.83
C VAL A 130 -11.52 -7.51 -2.60
N VAL A 131 -12.25 -7.43 -1.47
CA VAL A 131 -11.85 -8.11 -0.22
C VAL A 131 -12.09 -9.62 -0.31
N GLY A 132 -13.20 -10.02 -0.94
CA GLY A 132 -13.58 -11.42 -1.08
C GLY A 132 -12.55 -12.22 -1.85
N ALA A 133 -11.94 -11.68 -2.91
CA ALA A 133 -10.88 -12.37 -3.63
C ALA A 133 -9.70 -12.76 -2.71
N PHE A 134 -9.24 -11.83 -1.86
CA PHE A 134 -8.17 -12.09 -0.90
C PHE A 134 -8.59 -13.09 0.19
N ILE A 135 -9.76 -12.89 0.81
CA ILE A 135 -10.27 -13.77 1.85
C ILE A 135 -10.43 -15.20 1.31
N SER A 136 -11.02 -15.35 0.13
CA SER A 136 -11.24 -16.66 -0.49
C SER A 136 -9.92 -17.36 -0.81
N LEU A 137 -8.91 -16.67 -1.36
CA LEU A 137 -7.60 -17.27 -1.60
C LEU A 137 -6.92 -17.73 -0.30
N CYS A 138 -6.97 -16.91 0.76
CA CYS A 138 -6.48 -17.30 2.08
C CYS A 138 -7.25 -18.49 2.66
N LEU A 139 -8.58 -18.50 2.54
CA LEU A 139 -9.42 -19.57 3.05
C LEU A 139 -9.14 -20.89 2.33
N ILE A 140 -9.02 -20.88 1.00
CA ILE A 140 -8.63 -22.06 0.22
C ILE A 140 -7.28 -22.58 0.70
N GLN A 141 -6.29 -21.70 0.91
CA GLN A 141 -4.97 -22.07 1.41
C GLN A 141 -5.04 -22.74 2.79
N ILE A 142 -5.79 -22.15 3.73
CA ILE A 142 -6.00 -22.68 5.07
C ILE A 142 -6.67 -24.05 4.99
N PHE A 143 -7.74 -24.17 4.20
CA PHE A 143 -8.51 -25.41 4.07
C PHE A 143 -7.66 -26.56 3.52
N LEU A 144 -6.84 -26.31 2.50
CA LEU A 144 -5.92 -27.32 1.97
C LEU A 144 -4.80 -27.66 2.96
N ALA A 145 -4.29 -26.69 3.71
CA ALA A 145 -3.26 -26.90 4.72
C ALA A 145 -3.76 -27.69 5.95
N LEU A 146 -5.08 -27.74 6.21
CA LEU A 146 -5.64 -28.58 7.27
C LEU A 146 -5.33 -30.07 7.08
N ILE A 147 -5.18 -30.55 5.85
CA ILE A 147 -4.87 -31.97 5.56
C ILE A 147 -3.48 -32.36 6.12
N PRO A 148 -2.35 -31.76 5.65
CA PRO A 148 -1.04 -32.10 6.19
C PRO A 148 -0.91 -31.72 7.67
N PHE A 149 -1.59 -30.66 8.12
CA PHE A 149 -1.62 -30.30 9.54
C PHE A 149 -2.26 -31.40 10.40
N SER A 150 -3.39 -31.96 9.96
CA SER A 150 -4.09 -33.04 10.67
C SER A 150 -3.22 -34.30 10.74
N ILE A 151 -2.52 -34.64 9.66
CA ILE A 151 -1.59 -35.79 9.64
C ILE A 151 -0.46 -35.58 10.63
N ALA A 152 0.17 -34.40 10.64
CA ALA A 152 1.24 -34.05 11.57
C ALA A 152 0.75 -34.07 13.03
N TRP A 153 -0.48 -33.58 13.27
CA TRP A 153 -1.09 -33.57 14.60
C TRP A 153 -1.31 -34.98 15.15
N ILE A 154 -1.91 -35.89 14.36
CA ILE A 154 -2.10 -37.30 14.74
C ILE A 154 -0.75 -38.00 14.96
N GLY A 155 0.26 -37.65 14.15
CA GLY A 155 1.62 -38.16 14.28
C GLY A 155 2.29 -37.90 15.64
N LYS A 156 1.82 -36.91 16.40
CA LYS A 156 2.32 -36.58 17.74
C LYS A 156 1.87 -37.58 18.83
N LEU A 157 0.90 -38.46 18.55
CA LEU A 157 0.37 -39.39 19.55
C LEU A 157 1.38 -40.52 19.89
N PRO A 158 1.60 -40.85 21.17
CA PRO A 158 2.72 -41.70 21.60
C PRO A 158 2.62 -43.17 21.14
N VAL A 159 1.41 -43.72 21.01
CA VAL A 159 1.20 -45.14 20.65
C VAL A 159 0.80 -45.31 19.18
N ILE A 160 -0.10 -44.46 18.68
CA ILE A 160 -0.71 -44.59 17.34
C ILE A 160 0.02 -43.74 16.30
N GLY A 161 0.74 -42.68 16.72
CA GLY A 161 1.30 -41.69 15.80
C GLY A 161 2.37 -42.24 14.87
N LYS A 162 3.29 -43.08 15.38
CA LYS A 162 4.37 -43.69 14.58
C LYS A 162 3.85 -44.63 13.48
N PRO A 163 3.01 -45.65 13.77
CA PRO A 163 2.48 -46.51 12.72
C PRO A 163 1.58 -45.73 11.75
N PHE A 164 0.80 -44.76 12.23
CA PHE A 164 -0.01 -43.90 11.37
C PHE A 164 0.84 -43.08 10.39
N LEU A 165 1.92 -42.44 10.86
CA LEU A 165 2.84 -41.68 10.00
C LEU A 165 3.53 -42.57 8.96
N MET A 166 3.86 -43.82 9.31
CA MET A 166 4.45 -44.77 8.38
C MET A 166 3.48 -45.19 7.26
N VAL A 167 2.18 -45.30 7.58
CA VAL A 167 1.14 -45.53 6.56
C VAL A 167 0.90 -44.25 5.76
N ALA A 168 0.84 -43.08 6.40
CA ALA A 168 0.65 -41.80 5.73
C ALA A 168 1.81 -41.47 4.78
N SER A 169 3.03 -41.87 5.09
CA SER A 169 4.20 -41.65 4.22
C SER A 169 4.14 -42.47 2.93
N LEU A 170 3.37 -43.56 2.88
CA LEU A 170 3.10 -44.28 1.63
C LEU A 170 2.34 -43.39 0.62
N PHE A 171 1.55 -42.43 1.12
CA PHE A 171 0.83 -41.45 0.31
C PHE A 171 1.64 -40.16 0.05
N MET A 172 2.93 -40.12 0.39
CA MET A 172 3.79 -38.96 0.17
C MET A 172 3.79 -38.47 -1.30
N PRO A 173 3.76 -39.34 -2.34
CA PRO A 173 3.61 -38.86 -3.72
C PRO A 173 2.34 -38.04 -3.95
N ILE A 174 1.20 -38.40 -3.34
CA ILE A 174 -0.03 -37.61 -3.40
C ILE A 174 0.11 -36.32 -2.60
N GLY A 175 0.73 -36.40 -1.42
CA GLY A 175 1.06 -35.24 -0.58
C GLY A 175 1.94 -34.22 -1.31
N PHE A 176 2.85 -34.67 -2.18
CA PHE A 176 3.66 -33.79 -3.03
C PHE A 176 2.81 -32.98 -4.01
N PHE A 177 1.84 -33.61 -4.71
CA PHE A 177 0.92 -32.88 -5.60
C PHE A 177 0.03 -31.89 -4.84
N LEU A 178 -0.45 -32.28 -3.64
CA LEU A 178 -1.17 -31.35 -2.76
C LEU A 178 -0.28 -30.16 -2.35
N GLY A 179 0.98 -30.41 -2.00
CA GLY A 179 1.96 -29.36 -1.69
C GLY A 179 2.22 -28.43 -2.86
N MET A 180 2.35 -28.97 -4.09
CA MET A 180 2.48 -28.15 -5.30
C MET A 180 1.25 -27.27 -5.55
N LEU A 181 0.04 -27.78 -5.30
CA LEU A 181 -1.19 -27.00 -5.41
C LEU A 181 -1.22 -25.85 -4.39
N ILE A 182 -0.90 -26.14 -3.13
CA ILE A 182 -0.79 -25.14 -2.05
C ILE A 182 0.25 -24.07 -2.42
N ALA A 183 1.40 -24.47 -2.98
CA ALA A 183 2.43 -23.53 -3.44
C ALA A 183 1.94 -22.65 -4.60
N LEU A 184 1.24 -23.23 -5.58
CA LEU A 184 0.67 -22.48 -6.71
C LEU A 184 -0.36 -21.45 -6.23
N ILE A 185 -1.25 -21.82 -5.32
CA ILE A 185 -2.27 -20.91 -4.75
C ILE A 185 -1.58 -19.77 -3.96
N ALA A 186 -0.49 -20.05 -3.26
CA ALA A 186 0.30 -19.01 -2.60
C ALA A 186 0.88 -18.00 -3.62
N VAL A 187 1.40 -18.47 -4.76
CA VAL A 187 1.86 -17.59 -5.85
C VAL A 187 0.71 -16.75 -6.40
N VAL A 188 -0.46 -17.34 -6.63
CA VAL A 188 -1.66 -16.61 -7.07
C VAL A 188 -2.06 -15.56 -6.04
N CYS A 189 -1.99 -15.88 -4.74
CA CYS A 189 -2.22 -14.92 -3.66
C CYS A 189 -1.24 -13.73 -3.72
N CYS A 190 0.05 -13.98 -3.94
CA CYS A 190 1.05 -12.92 -4.13
C CYS A 190 0.75 -12.03 -5.35
N VAL A 191 0.40 -12.61 -6.48
CA VAL A 191 0.02 -11.85 -7.70
C VAL A 191 -1.28 -11.06 -7.48
N SER A 192 -2.18 -11.59 -6.66
CA SER A 192 -3.44 -10.93 -6.32
C SER A 192 -3.22 -9.62 -5.56
N LEU A 193 -2.15 -9.52 -4.74
CA LEU A 193 -1.76 -8.28 -4.06
C LEU A 193 -1.44 -7.14 -5.05
N LEU A 194 -1.14 -7.47 -6.31
CA LEU A 194 -0.84 -6.49 -7.35
C LEU A 194 -2.08 -6.22 -8.22
N PHE A 195 -2.77 -7.27 -8.67
CA PHE A 195 -3.73 -7.16 -9.76
C PHE A 195 -5.20 -7.19 -9.35
N VAL A 196 -5.58 -7.57 -8.12
CA VAL A 196 -7.02 -7.60 -7.74
C VAL A 196 -7.72 -6.25 -7.97
N PRO A 197 -7.15 -5.10 -7.55
CA PRO A 197 -7.78 -3.80 -7.83
C PRO A 197 -7.92 -3.49 -9.33
N ALA A 198 -6.94 -3.89 -10.14
CA ALA A 198 -6.95 -3.69 -11.59
C ALA A 198 -8.00 -4.57 -12.27
N VAL A 199 -8.07 -5.85 -11.88
CA VAL A 199 -9.07 -6.81 -12.37
C VAL A 199 -10.48 -6.30 -12.05
N VAL A 200 -10.80 -6.07 -10.78
CA VAL A 200 -12.15 -5.66 -10.37
C VAL A 200 -12.55 -4.34 -11.06
N ALA A 201 -11.65 -3.36 -11.14
CA ALA A 201 -11.96 -2.08 -11.76
C ALA A 201 -12.24 -2.15 -13.28
N THR A 202 -11.58 -3.07 -13.97
CA THR A 202 -11.65 -3.18 -15.43
C THR A 202 -12.80 -4.07 -15.89
N THR A 203 -13.09 -5.15 -15.15
CA THR A 203 -14.09 -6.15 -15.53
C THR A 203 -15.41 -6.01 -14.76
N GLY A 204 -15.41 -5.43 -13.56
CA GLY A 204 -16.59 -5.44 -12.68
C GLY A 204 -16.94 -6.84 -12.17
N ALA A 205 -16.01 -7.79 -12.27
CA ALA A 205 -16.20 -9.18 -11.89
C ALA A 205 -16.49 -9.36 -10.39
N ASP A 206 -17.16 -10.46 -10.05
CA ASP A 206 -17.28 -10.92 -8.68
C ASP A 206 -15.95 -11.53 -8.16
N ALA A 207 -15.93 -11.97 -6.90
CA ALA A 207 -14.70 -12.50 -6.29
C ALA A 207 -14.21 -13.78 -6.99
N PHE A 208 -15.12 -14.64 -7.45
CA PHE A 208 -14.76 -15.90 -8.10
C PHE A 208 -14.12 -15.65 -9.47
N GLU A 209 -14.76 -14.83 -10.29
CA GLU A 209 -14.19 -14.46 -11.60
C GLU A 209 -12.89 -13.66 -11.43
N THR A 210 -12.79 -12.81 -10.40
CA THR A 210 -11.53 -12.11 -10.09
C THR A 210 -10.41 -13.10 -9.81
N ILE A 211 -10.65 -14.12 -8.97
CA ILE A 211 -9.68 -15.17 -8.67
C ILE A 211 -9.31 -15.95 -9.95
N TYR A 212 -10.31 -16.33 -10.75
CA TYR A 212 -10.07 -17.02 -12.02
C TYR A 212 -9.13 -16.21 -12.94
N GLN A 213 -9.34 -14.90 -13.04
CA GLN A 213 -8.46 -14.03 -13.84
C GLN A 213 -7.03 -13.98 -13.29
N GLN A 214 -6.84 -14.03 -11.96
CA GLN A 214 -5.50 -14.16 -11.37
C GLN A 214 -4.81 -15.47 -11.76
N PHE A 215 -5.53 -16.60 -11.70
CA PHE A 215 -5.02 -17.89 -12.17
C PHE A 215 -4.61 -17.83 -13.65
N THR A 216 -5.44 -17.24 -14.50
CA THR A 216 -5.17 -17.11 -15.93
C THR A 216 -3.90 -16.29 -16.20
N ILE A 217 -3.69 -15.18 -15.48
CA ILE A 217 -2.46 -14.38 -15.58
C ILE A 217 -1.23 -15.20 -15.16
N VAL A 218 -1.32 -15.89 -14.02
CA VAL A 218 -0.22 -16.70 -13.47
C VAL A 218 0.11 -17.89 -14.37
N TRP A 219 -0.89 -18.53 -14.98
CA TRP A 219 -0.68 -19.73 -15.78
C TRP A 219 -0.23 -19.45 -17.21
N ASN A 220 -0.90 -18.52 -17.90
CA ASN A 220 -0.70 -18.35 -19.35
C ASN A 220 0.44 -17.39 -19.72
N LYS A 221 0.78 -16.43 -18.84
CA LYS A 221 1.74 -15.35 -19.15
C LYS A 221 2.64 -14.98 -17.97
N SER A 222 3.02 -15.94 -17.11
CA SER A 222 3.78 -15.71 -15.88
C SER A 222 5.05 -14.88 -16.11
N TRP A 223 5.88 -15.25 -17.08
CA TRP A 223 7.13 -14.53 -17.36
C TRP A 223 6.88 -13.10 -17.85
N LEU A 224 5.85 -12.90 -18.67
CA LEU A 224 5.50 -11.58 -19.18
C LEU A 224 5.02 -10.66 -18.04
N THR A 225 4.22 -11.20 -17.12
CA THR A 225 3.78 -10.50 -15.91
C THR A 225 4.98 -10.07 -15.06
N VAL A 226 5.94 -10.98 -14.83
CA VAL A 226 7.18 -10.67 -14.09
C VAL A 226 8.00 -9.58 -14.78
N CYS A 227 8.20 -9.68 -16.10
CA CYS A 227 8.95 -8.67 -16.85
C CYS A 227 8.28 -7.28 -16.78
N TYR A 228 6.95 -7.24 -16.94
CA TYR A 228 6.21 -5.98 -16.93
C TYR A 228 6.17 -5.35 -15.53
N GLU A 229 6.02 -6.15 -14.47
CA GLU A 229 6.14 -5.66 -13.09
C GLU A 229 7.56 -5.19 -12.77
N ALA A 230 8.60 -5.87 -13.27
CA ALA A 230 9.99 -5.42 -13.13
C ALA A 230 10.21 -4.07 -13.82
N MET A 231 9.66 -3.87 -15.02
CA MET A 231 9.70 -2.57 -15.70
C MET A 231 8.96 -1.49 -14.91
N LEU A 232 7.76 -1.80 -14.39
CA LEU A 232 7.01 -0.86 -13.55
C LEU A 232 7.76 -0.53 -12.25
N PHE A 233 8.46 -1.49 -11.67
CA PHE A 233 9.33 -1.28 -10.52
C PHE A 233 10.47 -0.30 -10.83
N LEU A 234 11.15 -0.45 -11.97
CA LEU A 234 12.18 0.51 -12.41
C LEU A 234 11.62 1.92 -12.61
N ILE A 235 10.41 2.04 -13.18
CA ILE A 235 9.74 3.33 -13.31
C ILE A 235 9.48 3.95 -11.93
N LYS A 236 8.94 3.17 -10.97
CA LYS A 236 8.73 3.64 -9.59
C LYS A 236 10.05 4.09 -8.93
N LEU A 237 11.11 3.31 -9.11
CA LEU A 237 12.44 3.57 -8.55
C LEU A 237 13.02 4.91 -9.04
N ILE A 238 12.76 5.30 -10.29
CA ILE A 238 13.28 6.55 -10.88
C ILE A 238 12.35 7.73 -10.57
N PHE A 239 11.04 7.59 -10.79
CA PHE A 239 10.12 8.74 -10.78
C PHE A 239 9.65 9.12 -9.39
N VAL A 240 9.56 8.19 -8.43
CA VAL A 240 9.15 8.53 -7.05
C VAL A 240 10.20 9.41 -6.35
N PRO A 241 11.52 9.13 -6.44
CA PRO A 241 12.53 10.05 -5.92
C PRO A 241 12.53 11.43 -6.59
N ILE A 242 12.30 11.49 -7.92
CA ILE A 242 12.16 12.78 -8.62
C ILE A 242 10.99 13.58 -8.02
N TRP A 243 9.84 12.94 -7.81
CA TRP A 243 8.70 13.59 -7.16
C TRP A 243 9.01 14.01 -5.72
N ALA A 244 9.67 13.15 -4.94
CA ALA A 244 10.10 13.47 -3.58
C ALA A 244 11.02 14.71 -3.55
N PHE A 245 11.94 14.83 -4.51
CA PHE A 245 12.78 16.00 -4.67
C PHE A 245 11.95 17.26 -4.98
N PHE A 246 10.94 17.19 -5.84
CA PHE A 246 10.05 18.33 -6.09
C PHE A 246 9.23 18.72 -4.84
N CYS A 247 8.74 17.75 -4.06
CA CYS A 247 8.06 18.01 -2.80
C CYS A 247 9.00 18.69 -1.79
N LEU A 248 10.24 18.19 -1.67
CA LEU A 248 11.27 18.78 -0.82
C LEU A 248 11.59 20.21 -1.26
N ALA A 249 11.87 20.42 -2.54
CA ALA A 249 12.20 21.74 -3.08
C ALA A 249 11.05 22.73 -2.88
N GLY A 250 9.81 22.32 -3.13
CA GLY A 250 8.62 23.14 -2.87
C GLY A 250 8.50 23.55 -1.40
N PHE A 251 8.71 22.62 -0.48
CA PHE A 251 8.72 22.89 0.96
C PHE A 251 9.86 23.84 1.36
N SER A 252 11.07 23.60 0.84
CA SER A 252 12.23 24.45 1.10
C SER A 252 12.06 25.87 0.57
N ILE A 253 11.49 26.05 -0.64
CA ILE A 253 11.25 27.40 -1.20
C ILE A 253 10.30 28.22 -0.32
N VAL A 254 9.27 27.58 0.24
CA VAL A 254 8.30 28.27 1.11
C VAL A 254 8.91 28.64 2.46
N LEU A 255 9.69 27.74 3.06
CA LEU A 255 10.26 27.96 4.40
C LEU A 255 11.56 28.76 4.40
N TYR A 256 12.35 28.71 3.32
CA TYR A 256 13.66 29.34 3.28
C TYR A 256 13.67 30.83 3.64
N PRO A 257 12.75 31.68 3.14
CA PRO A 257 12.69 33.08 3.56
C PRO A 257 12.45 33.23 5.07
N MET A 258 11.59 32.37 5.65
CA MET A 258 11.31 32.38 7.09
C MET A 258 12.56 31.97 7.89
N CYS A 259 13.29 30.95 7.44
CA CYS A 259 14.55 30.54 8.05
C CYS A 259 15.62 31.63 7.95
N LEU A 260 15.66 32.39 6.85
CA LEU A 260 16.65 33.45 6.63
C LEU A 260 16.41 34.69 7.49
N PHE A 261 15.16 35.12 7.63
CA PHE A 261 14.82 36.33 8.39
C PHE A 261 14.54 36.06 9.88
N HIS A 262 14.09 34.86 10.25
CA HIS A 262 13.73 34.50 11.63
C HIS A 262 14.32 33.14 12.05
N PRO A 263 15.65 32.94 11.99
CA PRO A 263 16.29 31.63 12.20
C PRO A 263 15.97 31.01 13.56
N GLY A 264 16.11 31.76 14.66
CA GLY A 264 15.87 31.23 16.00
C GLY A 264 14.42 30.79 16.24
N GLN A 265 13.43 31.55 15.74
CA GLN A 265 12.03 31.15 15.85
C GLN A 265 11.74 29.88 15.06
N MET A 266 12.27 29.77 13.85
CA MET A 266 12.06 28.62 12.99
C MET A 266 12.74 27.36 13.56
N GLU A 267 13.94 27.49 14.14
CA GLU A 267 14.63 26.40 14.84
C GLU A 267 13.82 25.87 16.03
N HIS A 268 13.16 26.75 16.81
CA HIS A 268 12.28 26.33 17.89
C HIS A 268 11.01 25.62 17.38
N ILE A 269 10.40 26.12 16.31
CA ILE A 269 9.21 25.51 15.70
C ILE A 269 9.57 24.15 15.11
N MET A 270 10.66 24.06 14.35
CA MET A 270 11.16 22.83 13.75
C MET A 270 11.59 21.81 14.81
N GLY A 271 12.24 22.25 15.89
CA GLY A 271 12.60 21.39 17.02
C GLY A 271 11.38 20.80 17.73
N ARG A 272 10.31 21.58 17.93
CA ARG A 272 9.05 21.05 18.47
C ARG A 272 8.39 20.07 17.50
N ALA A 273 8.38 20.39 16.21
CA ALA A 273 7.85 19.48 15.20
C ALA A 273 8.63 18.16 15.16
N ASN A 274 9.96 18.21 15.31
CA ASN A 274 10.83 17.03 15.38
C ASN A 274 10.49 16.14 16.58
N LEU A 275 10.20 16.72 17.76
CA LEU A 275 9.77 15.96 18.94
C LEU A 275 8.45 15.21 18.68
N TRP A 276 7.47 15.84 18.04
CA TRP A 276 6.21 15.17 17.68
C TRP A 276 6.34 14.16 16.55
N LEU A 277 7.42 14.25 15.77
CA LEU A 277 7.78 13.29 14.72
C LEU A 277 8.86 12.30 15.18
N GLY A 278 9.01 12.08 16.50
CA GLY A 278 9.90 11.04 17.03
C GLY A 278 11.38 11.17 16.63
N GLY A 279 11.85 12.39 16.36
CA GLY A 279 13.23 12.64 15.91
C GLY A 279 13.47 12.46 14.41
N ALA A 280 12.44 12.20 13.60
CA ALA A 280 12.60 11.93 12.17
C ALA A 280 13.18 13.11 11.37
N VAL A 281 12.90 14.35 11.77
CA VAL A 281 13.42 15.53 11.07
C VAL A 281 14.93 15.64 11.25
N ASP A 282 15.44 15.34 12.44
CA ASP A 282 16.88 15.33 12.72
C ASP A 282 17.61 14.28 11.87
N GLN A 283 17.10 13.05 11.87
CA GLN A 283 17.63 11.97 11.02
C GLN A 283 17.59 12.33 9.54
N PHE A 284 16.51 12.97 9.10
CA PHE A 284 16.36 13.41 7.71
C PHE A 284 17.34 14.54 7.36
N ALA A 285 17.58 15.48 8.28
CA ALA A 285 18.51 16.60 8.09
C ALA A 285 19.97 16.14 7.98
N MET A 286 20.33 15.00 8.58
CA MET A 286 21.67 14.40 8.49
C MET A 286 21.99 13.82 7.11
N LEU A 287 20.98 13.58 6.26
CA LEU A 287 21.22 13.08 4.91
C LEU A 287 21.96 14.11 4.05
N PRO A 288 22.88 13.67 3.18
CA PRO A 288 23.71 14.57 2.40
C PRO A 288 22.82 15.46 1.51
N TYR A 289 23.19 16.75 1.45
CA TYR A 289 22.53 17.79 0.65
C TYR A 289 21.12 18.21 1.09
N ILE A 290 20.47 17.52 2.04
CA ILE A 290 19.09 17.84 2.48
C ILE A 290 19.02 19.16 3.24
N ASN A 291 19.96 19.40 4.15
CA ASN A 291 19.93 20.58 5.02
C ASN A 291 20.94 21.68 4.63
N ASN A 292 21.42 21.68 3.39
CA ASN A 292 22.40 22.68 2.92
C ASN A 292 21.90 24.13 3.03
N PHE A 293 20.58 24.33 2.99
CA PHE A 293 19.94 25.64 3.11
C PHE A 293 19.48 25.96 4.55
N GLY A 294 19.77 25.10 5.53
CA GLY A 294 19.37 25.29 6.94
C GLY A 294 17.87 25.21 7.20
N VAL A 295 17.07 24.71 6.25
CA VAL A 295 15.60 24.64 6.37
C VAL A 295 15.16 23.66 7.46
N PHE A 296 15.94 22.61 7.69
CA PHE A 296 15.67 21.57 8.68
C PHE A 296 16.55 21.72 9.93
N ASN A 297 17.13 22.90 10.16
CA ASN A 297 17.89 23.16 11.37
C ASN A 297 17.01 23.01 12.61
N ILE A 298 17.46 22.19 13.53
CA ILE A 298 16.89 22.03 14.85
C ILE A 298 17.89 22.68 15.79
N GLY A 299 17.51 23.83 16.35
CA GLY A 299 18.41 24.63 17.19
C GLY A 299 18.97 23.83 18.37
N SER A 300 20.15 24.19 18.85
CA SER A 300 20.76 23.55 20.03
C SER A 300 19.95 23.89 21.28
N ALA A 301 19.21 22.90 21.79
CA ALA A 301 18.62 22.81 23.13
C ALA A 301 17.98 24.10 23.73
N MET A 302 16.64 24.05 23.82
CA MET A 302 15.80 24.65 24.87
C MET A 302 16.15 26.09 25.32
N GLN A 303 15.40 27.07 24.79
CA GLN A 303 15.10 28.25 25.58
C GLN A 303 13.66 28.68 25.37
N GLU A 304 12.93 28.74 26.48
CA GLU A 304 11.51 29.00 26.53
C GLU A 304 11.16 30.37 25.96
N THR A 305 10.23 30.35 25.02
CA THR A 305 9.00 31.14 25.18
C THR A 305 7.85 30.28 24.68
N SER A 306 7.11 29.68 25.61
CA SER A 306 5.83 29.04 25.33
C SER A 306 4.78 30.11 24.99
N ALA A 307 5.00 30.82 23.90
CA ALA A 307 3.91 31.53 23.26
C ALA A 307 2.99 30.46 22.68
N PHE A 308 1.72 30.49 23.05
CA PHE A 308 0.65 29.67 22.44
C PHE A 308 0.79 29.61 20.90
N ILE A 309 1.21 30.73 20.29
CA ILE A 309 1.47 30.88 18.86
C ILE A 309 2.56 29.94 18.33
N THR A 310 3.68 29.75 19.04
CA THR A 310 4.77 28.87 18.56
C THR A 310 4.36 27.40 18.60
N THR A 311 3.57 27.00 19.60
CA THR A 311 2.97 25.66 19.67
C THR A 311 2.00 25.43 18.52
N VAL A 312 1.07 26.36 18.28
CA VAL A 312 0.10 26.26 17.19
C VAL A 312 0.82 26.18 15.84
N THR A 313 1.83 27.02 15.62
CA THR A 313 2.60 27.02 14.36
C THR A 313 3.35 25.70 14.16
N ALA A 314 3.95 25.15 15.23
CA ALA A 314 4.59 23.85 15.18
C ALA A 314 3.61 22.73 14.83
N ILE A 315 2.35 22.79 15.28
CA ILE A 315 1.34 21.77 14.98
C ILE A 315 1.06 21.76 13.47
N PHE A 316 0.84 22.94 12.89
CA PHE A 316 0.66 23.08 11.45
C PHE A 316 1.88 22.62 10.66
N LEU A 317 3.09 22.91 11.14
CA LEU A 317 4.33 22.44 10.50
C LEU A 317 4.43 20.91 10.55
N THR A 318 4.17 20.28 11.70
CA THR A 318 4.16 18.81 11.85
C THR A 318 3.16 18.15 10.90
N ILE A 319 1.93 18.68 10.83
CA ILE A 319 0.91 18.17 9.89
C ILE A 319 1.40 18.32 8.45
N THR A 320 2.02 19.46 8.10
CA THR A 320 2.53 19.71 6.75
C THR A 320 3.66 18.74 6.38
N LEU A 321 4.59 18.47 7.30
CA LEU A 321 5.67 17.49 7.11
C LEU A 321 5.11 16.08 6.92
N LEU A 322 4.15 15.67 7.76
CA LEU A 322 3.49 14.38 7.66
C LEU A 322 2.72 14.25 6.33
N MET A 323 2.01 15.30 5.91
CA MET A 323 1.35 15.35 4.60
C MET A 323 2.35 15.29 3.45
N GLY A 324 3.51 15.93 3.56
CA GLY A 324 4.58 15.87 2.56
C GLY A 324 5.04 14.43 2.32
N ILE A 325 5.32 13.69 3.40
CA ILE A 325 5.65 12.25 3.32
C ILE A 325 4.47 11.46 2.72
N GLY A 326 3.26 11.73 3.19
CA GLY A 326 2.04 11.10 2.69
C GLY A 326 1.83 11.30 1.18
N VAL A 327 2.12 12.49 0.65
CA VAL A 327 2.01 12.81 -0.78
C VAL A 327 3.02 12.03 -1.62
N VAL A 328 4.24 11.83 -1.12
CA VAL A 328 5.25 11.01 -1.80
C VAL A 328 4.82 9.55 -1.87
N ILE A 329 4.35 8.98 -0.75
CA ILE A 329 3.84 7.60 -0.70
C ILE A 329 2.57 7.46 -1.56
N ALA A 330 1.68 8.45 -1.54
CA ALA A 330 0.47 8.44 -2.35
C ALA A 330 0.79 8.44 -3.86
N TYR A 331 1.86 9.13 -4.28
CA TYR A 331 2.33 9.08 -5.67
C TYR A 331 2.87 7.70 -6.05
N LEU A 332 3.64 7.05 -5.17
CA LEU A 332 4.09 5.66 -5.37
C LEU A 332 2.89 4.72 -5.61
N PHE A 333 1.85 4.82 -4.78
CA PHE A 333 0.63 4.01 -4.91
C PHE A 333 -0.19 4.37 -6.15
N SER A 334 -0.21 5.65 -6.54
CA SER A 334 -0.85 6.10 -7.79
C SER A 334 -0.18 5.50 -9.02
N ILE A 335 1.17 5.48 -9.08
CA ILE A 335 1.91 4.82 -10.16
C ILE A 335 1.64 3.31 -10.15
N ALA A 336 1.68 2.66 -8.99
CA ALA A 336 1.46 1.22 -8.88
C ALA A 336 0.07 0.83 -9.39
N SER A 337 -0.99 1.47 -8.89
CA SER A 337 -2.38 1.16 -9.30
C SER A 337 -2.64 1.45 -10.78
N ALA A 338 -2.17 2.58 -11.30
CA ALA A 338 -2.28 2.89 -12.74
C ALA A 338 -1.46 1.91 -13.60
N GLY A 339 -0.25 1.56 -13.15
CA GLY A 339 0.63 0.61 -13.82
C GLY A 339 0.05 -0.78 -13.93
N ASN A 340 -0.43 -1.33 -12.81
CA ASN A 340 -1.04 -2.66 -12.77
C ASN A 340 -2.30 -2.71 -13.64
N THR A 341 -3.04 -1.60 -13.76
CA THR A 341 -4.20 -1.48 -14.67
C THR A 341 -3.79 -1.55 -16.14
N VAL A 342 -2.74 -0.81 -16.53
CA VAL A 342 -2.19 -0.86 -17.90
C VAL A 342 -1.65 -2.26 -18.20
N ILE A 343 -0.86 -2.83 -17.30
CA ILE A 343 -0.30 -4.18 -17.42
C ILE A 343 -1.42 -5.20 -17.58
N TYR A 344 -2.44 -5.16 -16.71
CA TYR A 344 -3.57 -6.08 -16.79
C TYR A 344 -4.31 -5.97 -18.13
N THR A 345 -4.51 -4.75 -18.63
CA THR A 345 -5.14 -4.50 -19.93
C THR A 345 -4.35 -5.14 -21.08
N ILE A 346 -3.01 -5.03 -21.04
CA ILE A 346 -2.13 -5.67 -22.03
C ILE A 346 -2.20 -7.19 -21.92
N LEU A 347 -2.13 -7.73 -20.71
CA LEU A 347 -2.18 -9.17 -20.46
C LEU A 347 -3.50 -9.76 -20.94
N ARG A 348 -4.64 -9.12 -20.62
CA ARG A 348 -5.97 -9.58 -21.05
C ARG A 348 -6.07 -9.66 -22.57
N LYS A 349 -5.61 -8.64 -23.29
CA LYS A 349 -5.59 -8.65 -24.77
C LYS A 349 -4.73 -9.77 -25.33
N LYS A 350 -3.58 -10.08 -24.70
CA LYS A 350 -2.66 -11.13 -25.14
C LYS A 350 -3.09 -12.56 -24.77
N ILE A 351 -3.90 -12.72 -23.73
CA ILE A 351 -4.38 -14.03 -23.28
C ILE A 351 -5.65 -14.39 -24.04
N ASP A 352 -6.66 -13.51 -24.00
CA ASP A 352 -8.02 -13.86 -24.43
C ASP A 352 -8.44 -13.14 -25.72
N GLY A 353 -7.58 -12.28 -26.30
CA GLY A 353 -7.92 -11.49 -27.48
C GLY A 353 -8.91 -10.34 -27.23
N TYR A 354 -9.54 -10.26 -26.06
CA TYR A 354 -10.49 -9.20 -25.71
C TYR A 354 -9.80 -7.85 -25.46
N ASN A 355 -10.31 -6.80 -26.10
CA ASN A 355 -9.84 -5.44 -25.86
C ASN A 355 -10.71 -4.75 -24.81
N LEU A 356 -10.23 -4.69 -23.55
CA LEU A 356 -10.93 -4.02 -22.45
C LEU A 356 -11.18 -2.51 -22.66
N LEU A 357 -10.56 -1.91 -23.69
CA LEU A 357 -10.74 -0.51 -24.05
C LEU A 357 -11.94 -0.28 -24.95
N VAL A 358 -12.50 -1.32 -25.57
CA VAL A 358 -13.71 -1.23 -26.39
C VAL A 358 -14.92 -1.58 -25.50
N PRO A 359 -16.02 -0.82 -25.53
CA PRO A 359 -17.24 -1.21 -24.83
C PRO A 359 -17.77 -2.53 -25.40
N LEU A 360 -18.23 -3.44 -24.54
CA LEU A 360 -18.80 -4.75 -24.89
C LEU A 360 -19.89 -4.71 -25.99
N HIS A 361 -20.56 -3.56 -26.19
CA HIS A 361 -21.61 -3.38 -27.20
C HIS A 361 -21.11 -3.08 -28.63
N ALA A 362 -19.81 -2.93 -28.87
CA ALA A 362 -19.26 -2.66 -30.20
C ALA A 362 -18.68 -3.90 -30.90
N GLU A 363 -18.43 -4.99 -30.16
CA GLU A 363 -17.89 -6.24 -30.72
C GLU A 363 -18.94 -7.11 -31.44
N SER A 364 -20.24 -6.76 -31.37
CA SER A 364 -21.31 -7.47 -32.10
C SER A 364 -21.59 -6.91 -33.51
N THR A 365 -20.76 -5.99 -34.01
CA THR A 365 -20.94 -5.30 -35.29
C THR A 365 -19.73 -5.32 -36.22
N GLU A 366 -18.77 -6.23 -35.98
CA GLU A 366 -17.71 -6.56 -36.96
C GLU A 366 -17.76 -8.04 -37.36
#